data_AF-A0A5B7HRX1-F1
#
_entry.id   AF-A0A5B7HRX1-F1
#
_cell.length_a   1.000
_cell.length_b   1.000
_cell.length_c   1.000
_cell.angle_alpha   90.00
_cell.angle_beta   90.00
_cell.angle_gamma   90.00
#
_symmetry.space_group_name_H-M   'P 1'
#
loop_
_entity.id
_entity.type
_entity.pdbx_description
1 polymer ?
#
loop_
_entity_poly.entity_id
_entity_poly.type
_entity_poly.pdbx_seq_one_letter_code
_entity_poly.pdbx_strand_id
1 'polypeptide(L)'
;MFFKIWAQHQTVLLCVCYRPQWHGNETIAFLQSHLDELLQQNTCNHVIIVGDMNQHLVARSFEELLTVHGLSNYIDFPTHTSGSSLDPVDSDLPDSAVTCTPLSAVGSSDYVAVLSVIQVAPQRDDAITRTNWLWGKVDWKGLCNTVQQTPWSSILIGDINNQVHTFTRTLLKNQERYVPCHSYTVKPLDQPWFGYQYRVAADEKSHAWKLYSRHATQFNKERYKHARAAM
;
A
#
# COMPACT_ATOMS: atom_id res chain seq x y z
N MET A 1 8.44 26.29 4.08
CA MET A 1 7.31 26.21 3.13
C MET A 1 6.81 24.78 3.11
N PHE A 2 5.49 24.57 3.02
CA PHE A 2 4.89 23.24 3.07
C PHE A 2 4.09 22.97 1.80
N PHE A 3 4.24 21.79 1.21
CA PHE A 3 3.48 21.35 0.06
C PHE A 3 2.89 19.97 0.31
N LYS A 4 1.67 19.78 -0.17
CA LYS A 4 1.07 18.45 -0.28
C LYS A 4 1.30 17.92 -1.69
N ILE A 5 1.93 16.76 -1.79
CA ILE A 5 2.17 16.06 -3.06
C ILE A 5 1.27 14.83 -3.10
N TRP A 6 0.59 14.63 -4.22
CA TRP A 6 -0.19 13.43 -4.49
C TRP A 6 0.59 12.52 -5.43
N ALA A 7 0.90 11.31 -4.96
CA ALA A 7 1.56 10.28 -5.74
C ALA A 7 0.72 9.00 -5.70
N GLN A 8 -0.09 8.80 -6.75
CA GLN A 8 -1.03 7.69 -6.87
C GLN A 8 -2.05 7.62 -5.71
N HIS A 9 -1.87 6.68 -4.78
CA HIS A 9 -2.72 6.46 -3.61
C HIS A 9 -2.11 6.96 -2.30
N GLN A 10 -0.91 7.53 -2.36
CA GLN A 10 -0.24 8.09 -1.20
C GLN A 10 -0.14 9.60 -1.33
N THR A 11 -0.10 10.24 -0.17
CA THR A 11 0.02 11.67 -0.02
C THR A 11 1.24 11.97 0.83
N VAL A 12 2.07 12.90 0.37
CA VAL A 12 3.34 13.22 1.00
C VAL A 12 3.38 14.70 1.35
N LEU A 13 3.75 15.00 2.59
CA LEU A 13 4.02 16.37 3.03
C LEU A 13 5.49 16.69 2.72
N LEU A 14 5.73 17.62 1.80
CA LEU A 14 7.06 18.17 1.53
C LEU A 14 7.26 19.46 2.33
N CYS A 15 8.21 19.44 3.25
CA CYS A 15 8.63 20.56 4.07
C CYS A 15 9.95 21.10 3.52
N VAL A 16 9.92 22.29 2.91
CA VAL A 16 11.13 23.00 2.47
C VAL A 16 11.51 24.01 3.55
N CYS A 17 12.57 23.72 4.30
CA CYS A 17 13.03 24.49 5.45
C CYS A 17 14.30 25.26 5.10
N TYR A 18 14.46 26.45 5.68
CA TYR A 18 15.71 27.18 5.68
C TYR A 18 15.96 27.70 7.08
N ARG A 19 17.04 27.25 7.72
CA ARG A 19 17.50 27.75 9.02
C ARG A 19 18.90 28.35 8.86
N PRO A 20 19.03 29.68 8.93
CA PRO A 20 20.33 30.31 8.88
C PRO A 20 21.16 29.99 10.13
N GLN A 21 22.47 30.03 10.01
CA GLN A 21 23.41 29.66 11.08
C GLN A 21 23.26 30.47 12.39
N TRP A 22 22.73 31.69 12.32
CA TRP A 22 22.53 32.56 13.49
C TRP A 22 21.15 32.40 14.18
N HIS A 23 20.25 31.59 13.62
CA HIS A 23 18.98 31.28 14.27
C HIS A 23 19.13 30.21 15.34
N GLY A 24 18.28 30.25 16.36
CA GLY A 24 18.22 29.24 17.41
C GLY A 24 17.56 27.95 16.91
N ASN A 25 16.91 27.23 17.82
CA ASN A 25 16.24 25.97 17.51
C ASN A 25 14.78 26.15 17.06
N GLU A 26 14.31 27.36 16.76
CA GLU A 26 12.89 27.67 16.58
C GLU A 26 12.27 26.88 15.41
N THR A 27 13.01 26.72 14.31
CA THR A 27 12.56 25.93 13.15
C THR A 27 12.42 24.46 13.50
N ILE A 28 13.36 23.91 14.26
CA ILE A 28 13.34 22.50 14.71
C ILE A 28 12.22 22.30 15.72
N ALA A 29 12.08 23.19 16.70
CA ALA A 29 11.03 23.16 17.71
C ALA A 29 9.63 23.27 17.10
N PHE A 30 9.47 24.09 16.05
CA PHE A 30 8.22 24.17 15.30
C PHE A 30 7.86 22.81 14.69
N LEU A 31 8.80 22.17 13.99
CA LEU A 31 8.59 20.85 13.39
C LEU A 31 8.27 19.82 14.49
N GLN A 32 9.05 19.75 15.56
CA GLN A 32 8.82 18.82 16.67
C GLN A 32 7.42 18.95 17.28
N SER A 33 6.88 20.18 17.35
CA SER A 33 5.60 20.43 18.01
C SER A 33 4.39 20.25 17.08
N HIS A 34 4.55 20.46 15.77
CA HIS A 34 3.43 20.58 14.84
C HIS A 34 3.44 19.56 13.69
N LEU A 35 4.47 18.72 13.55
CA LEU A 35 4.57 17.82 12.39
C LEU A 35 3.41 16.83 12.32
N ASP A 36 3.04 16.21 13.44
CA ASP A 36 1.95 15.25 13.51
C ASP A 36 0.59 15.90 13.20
N GLU A 37 0.36 17.11 13.71
CA GLU A 37 -0.83 17.91 13.41
C GLU A 37 -0.91 18.23 11.92
N LEU A 38 0.21 18.67 11.31
CA LEU A 38 0.28 18.98 9.88
C LEU A 38 0.01 17.73 9.03
N LEU A 39 0.58 16.58 9.38
CA LEU A 39 0.33 15.31 8.71
C LEU A 39 -1.14 14.91 8.81
N GLN A 40 -1.74 15.00 9.99
CA GLN A 40 -3.13 14.62 10.24
C GLN A 40 -4.11 15.53 9.50
N GLN A 41 -3.97 16.86 9.65
CA GLN A 41 -4.86 17.85 9.03
C GLN A 41 -4.83 17.76 7.50
N ASN A 42 -3.66 17.48 6.94
CA ASN A 42 -3.49 17.36 5.49
C ASN A 42 -3.67 15.93 5.00
N THR A 43 -3.99 14.98 5.88
CA THR A 43 -4.18 13.56 5.53
C THR A 43 -2.98 12.99 4.78
N CYS A 44 -1.76 13.38 5.15
CA CYS A 44 -0.52 12.90 4.53
C CYS A 44 -0.07 11.59 5.17
N ASN A 45 0.37 10.65 4.34
CA ASN A 45 0.87 9.34 4.77
C ASN A 45 2.35 9.38 5.15
N HIS A 46 3.12 10.24 4.49
CA HIS A 46 4.57 10.35 4.62
C HIS A 46 5.00 11.80 4.65
N VAL A 47 6.22 12.04 5.13
CA VAL A 47 6.87 13.36 5.17
C VAL A 47 8.24 13.32 4.52
N ILE A 48 8.58 14.42 3.85
CA ILE A 48 9.93 14.69 3.36
C ILE A 48 10.30 16.10 3.83
N ILE A 49 11.41 16.24 4.54
CA ILE A 49 11.95 17.53 4.98
C ILE A 49 13.27 17.77 4.24
N VAL A 50 13.40 18.92 3.59
CA VAL A 50 14.59 19.30 2.82
C VAL A 50 14.97 20.76 3.03
N GLY A 51 16.25 21.05 2.82
CA GLY A 51 16.80 22.41 2.70
C GLY A 51 17.92 22.67 3.69
N ASP A 52 18.58 23.83 3.56
CA ASP A 52 19.71 24.20 4.42
C ASP A 52 19.21 24.47 5.85
N MET A 53 19.55 23.57 6.77
CA MET A 53 19.11 23.64 8.16
C MET A 53 20.24 23.99 9.13
N ASN A 54 21.49 24.03 8.66
CA ASN A 54 22.67 24.18 9.52
C ASN A 54 22.58 23.27 10.78
N GLN A 55 22.12 22.03 10.58
CA GLN A 55 21.64 21.14 11.66
C GLN A 55 22.71 20.80 12.68
N HIS A 56 23.98 20.81 12.27
CA HIS A 56 25.13 20.63 13.15
C HIS A 56 25.20 21.65 14.31
N LEU A 57 24.66 22.86 14.13
CA LEU A 57 24.60 23.89 15.18
C LEU A 57 23.52 23.62 16.23
N VAL A 58 22.56 22.75 15.92
CA VAL A 58 21.43 22.35 16.79
C VAL A 58 21.31 20.82 16.83
N ALA A 59 22.45 20.13 16.76
CA ALA A 59 22.53 18.69 16.53
C ALA A 59 21.63 17.87 17.47
N ARG A 60 21.64 18.20 18.76
CA ARG A 60 20.80 17.52 19.75
C ARG A 60 19.30 17.64 19.44
N SER A 61 18.80 18.86 19.22
CA SER A 61 17.37 19.05 18.92
C SER A 61 16.99 18.44 17.56
N PHE A 62 17.93 18.43 16.61
CA PHE A 62 17.73 17.78 15.32
C PHE A 62 17.65 16.25 15.45
N GLU A 63 18.56 15.62 16.20
CA GLU A 63 18.51 14.17 16.49
C GLU A 63 17.24 13.78 17.27
N GLU A 64 16.79 14.63 18.20
CA GLU A 64 15.53 14.46 18.92
C GLU A 64 14.33 14.53 17.94
N LEU A 65 14.30 15.47 16.99
CA LEU A 65 13.28 15.53 15.93
C LEU A 65 13.22 14.23 15.12
N LEU A 66 14.38 13.75 14.65
CA LEU A 66 14.46 12.52 13.87
C LEU A 66 13.94 11.32 14.67
N THR A 67 14.36 11.21 15.93
CA THR A 67 13.98 10.08 16.80
C THR A 67 12.49 10.09 17.12
N VAL A 68 11.93 11.25 17.48
CA VAL A 68 10.52 11.37 17.91
C VAL A 68 9.56 11.05 16.77
N HIS A 69 9.86 11.49 15.55
CA HIS A 69 8.99 11.27 14.40
C HIS A 69 9.42 10.10 13.51
N GLY A 70 10.41 9.31 13.93
CA GLY A 70 10.89 8.14 13.18
C GLY A 70 11.45 8.49 11.80
N LEU A 71 12.14 9.62 11.69
CA LEU A 71 12.75 10.10 10.44
C LEU A 71 14.21 9.64 10.33
N SER A 72 14.64 9.41 9.10
CA SER A 72 16.04 9.16 8.75
C SER A 72 16.56 10.27 7.86
N ASN A 73 17.78 10.75 8.13
CA ASN A 73 18.51 11.65 7.23
C ASN A 73 19.25 10.83 6.16
N TYR A 74 18.95 11.09 4.90
CA TYR A 74 19.47 10.36 3.74
C TYR A 74 20.75 10.97 3.13
N ILE A 75 21.33 11.99 3.76
CA ILE A 75 22.57 12.62 3.30
C ILE A 75 23.77 12.04 4.04
N ASP A 76 24.62 11.33 3.30
CA ASP A 76 25.87 10.73 3.77
C ASP A 76 27.12 11.36 3.11
N PHE A 77 26.94 12.44 2.34
CA PHE A 77 28.00 13.15 1.65
C PHE A 77 28.03 14.66 2.00
N PRO A 78 29.17 15.35 1.79
CA PRO A 78 29.25 16.80 1.96
C PRO A 78 28.33 17.55 0.99
N THR A 79 27.56 18.50 1.49
CA THR A 79 26.69 19.38 0.68
C THR A 79 27.28 20.78 0.52
N HIS A 80 28.40 21.07 1.20
CA HIS A 80 29.13 22.32 1.11
C HIS A 80 30.61 22.05 0.78
N THR A 81 31.23 22.95 0.01
CA THR A 81 32.63 22.86 -0.44
C THR A 81 33.66 22.77 0.70
N SER A 82 33.31 23.22 1.91
CA SER A 82 34.14 23.06 3.12
C SER A 82 34.19 21.62 3.65
N GLY A 83 33.41 20.70 3.08
CA GLY A 83 33.27 19.32 3.57
C GLY A 83 32.11 19.11 4.55
N SER A 84 31.32 20.14 4.83
CA SER A 84 30.16 20.07 5.74
C SER A 84 28.90 19.56 5.02
N SER A 85 28.01 18.90 5.77
CA SER A 85 26.66 18.54 5.31
C SER A 85 25.65 19.41 6.06
N LEU A 86 25.01 20.33 5.34
CA LEU A 86 24.12 21.37 5.89
C LEU A 86 22.68 21.24 5.41
N ASP A 87 22.47 20.43 4.38
CA ASP A 87 21.22 20.32 3.62
C ASP A 87 20.63 18.91 3.77
N PRO A 88 20.06 18.56 4.94
CA PRO A 88 19.52 17.23 5.17
C PRO A 88 18.34 16.93 4.23
N VAL A 89 18.13 15.64 4.02
CA VAL A 89 16.93 15.09 3.37
C VAL A 89 16.35 14.06 4.33
N ASP A 90 15.36 14.48 5.11
CA ASP A 90 14.78 13.67 6.18
C ASP A 90 13.44 13.08 5.74
N SER A 91 13.20 11.79 6.00
CA SER A 91 11.90 11.16 5.70
C SER A 91 11.61 9.98 6.61
N ASP A 92 10.32 9.66 6.77
CA ASP A 92 9.80 8.45 7.44
C ASP A 92 9.73 7.22 6.50
N LEU A 93 10.09 7.40 5.22
CA LEU A 93 10.16 6.33 4.24
C LEU A 93 11.30 5.36 4.56
N PRO A 94 11.23 4.09 4.09
CA PRO A 94 12.33 3.14 4.27
C PRO A 94 13.53 3.47 3.37
N ASP A 95 14.73 3.01 3.75
CA ASP A 95 15.97 3.26 2.99
C ASP A 95 15.94 2.77 1.54
N SER A 96 15.13 1.76 1.24
CA SER A 96 14.94 1.27 -0.13
C SER A 96 14.15 2.23 -1.01
N ALA A 97 13.45 3.20 -0.42
CA ALA A 97 12.59 4.14 -1.13
C ALA A 97 13.25 5.49 -1.40
N VAL A 98 14.32 5.86 -0.69
CA VAL A 98 14.97 7.16 -0.84
C VAL A 98 16.41 6.98 -1.29
N THR A 99 16.82 7.70 -2.33
CA THR A 99 18.21 7.74 -2.78
C THR A 99 18.62 9.19 -2.99
N CYS A 100 19.70 9.61 -2.36
CA CYS A 100 20.28 10.93 -2.52
C CYS A 100 21.63 10.82 -3.25
N THR A 101 21.86 11.71 -4.20
CA THR A 101 23.12 11.79 -4.94
C THR A 101 23.60 13.24 -5.04
N PRO A 102 24.91 13.50 -4.84
CA PRO A 102 25.45 14.82 -5.07
C PRO A 102 25.51 15.08 -6.58
N LEU A 103 25.08 16.27 -6.97
CA LEU A 103 25.32 16.82 -8.31
C LEU A 103 26.55 17.75 -8.26
N SER A 104 26.75 18.55 -9.30
CA SER A 104 27.73 19.64 -9.27
C SER A 104 27.18 20.86 -8.51
N ALA A 105 28.08 21.75 -8.09
CA ALA A 105 27.69 23.08 -7.66
C ALA A 105 26.82 23.78 -8.71
N VAL A 106 25.83 24.54 -8.25
CA VAL A 106 24.98 25.33 -9.14
C VAL A 106 25.63 26.69 -9.36
N GLY A 107 26.24 26.87 -10.54
CA GLY A 107 26.94 28.11 -10.88
C GLY A 107 28.17 28.34 -9.98
N SER A 108 28.20 29.48 -9.29
CA SER A 108 29.28 29.88 -8.37
C SER A 108 28.98 29.58 -6.90
N SER A 109 27.97 28.75 -6.61
CA SER A 109 27.61 28.38 -5.25
C SER A 109 28.70 27.52 -4.60
N ASP A 110 28.92 27.74 -3.31
CA ASP A 110 29.69 26.88 -2.40
C ASP A 110 28.87 25.67 -1.90
N TYR A 111 27.59 25.60 -2.26
CA TYR A 111 26.70 24.45 -2.04
C TYR A 111 26.66 23.53 -3.26
N VAL A 112 26.62 22.23 -2.97
CA VAL A 112 26.41 21.13 -3.91
C VAL A 112 24.91 20.88 -4.04
N ALA A 113 24.39 20.82 -5.27
CA ALA A 113 23.01 20.43 -5.47
C ALA A 113 22.80 18.95 -5.11
N VAL A 114 21.71 18.66 -4.41
CA VAL A 114 21.31 17.30 -4.04
C VAL A 114 20.19 16.84 -4.97
N LEU A 115 20.39 15.70 -5.63
CA LEU A 115 19.31 15.00 -6.32
C LEU A 115 18.77 13.89 -5.41
N SER A 116 17.55 14.07 -4.93
CA SER A 116 16.81 13.06 -4.17
C SER A 116 15.77 12.39 -5.05
N VAL A 117 15.85 11.07 -5.19
CA VAL A 117 14.86 10.23 -5.86
C VAL A 117 14.07 9.49 -4.79
N ILE A 118 12.75 9.66 -4.82
CA ILE A 118 11.86 9.12 -3.79
C ILE A 118 10.81 8.23 -4.45
N GLN A 119 10.82 6.95 -4.09
CA GLN A 119 9.91 5.94 -4.58
C GLN A 119 8.73 5.77 -3.63
N VAL A 120 7.63 6.44 -3.99
CA VAL A 120 6.35 6.30 -3.29
C VAL A 120 5.61 5.11 -3.92
N ALA A 121 5.72 3.94 -3.29
CA ALA A 121 5.02 2.76 -3.77
C ALA A 121 3.51 2.90 -3.48
N PRO A 122 2.62 2.59 -4.44
CA PRO A 122 1.20 2.54 -4.15
C PRO A 122 0.96 1.47 -3.09
N GLN A 123 0.38 1.87 -1.96
CA GLN A 123 -0.26 0.92 -1.07
C GLN A 123 -1.49 0.38 -1.82
N ARG A 124 -1.32 -0.77 -2.47
CA ARG A 124 -2.43 -1.52 -3.05
C ARG A 124 -2.90 -2.47 -1.98
N ASP A 125 -4.18 -2.46 -1.66
CA ASP A 125 -4.72 -3.60 -0.92
C ASP A 125 -4.46 -4.87 -1.76
N ASP A 126 -4.19 -5.97 -1.08
CA ASP A 126 -3.98 -7.22 -1.79
C ASP A 126 -5.27 -7.69 -2.43
N ALA A 127 -5.15 -8.32 -3.59
CA ALA A 127 -6.28 -8.98 -4.20
C ALA A 127 -6.65 -10.21 -3.36
N ILE A 128 -7.92 -10.32 -2.97
CA ILE A 128 -8.39 -11.37 -2.06
C ILE A 128 -9.10 -12.46 -2.86
N THR A 129 -8.83 -13.72 -2.55
CA THR A 129 -9.61 -14.84 -3.09
C THR A 129 -10.94 -14.94 -2.36
N ARG A 130 -12.05 -14.85 -3.11
CA ARG A 130 -13.40 -15.09 -2.60
C ARG A 130 -13.97 -16.39 -3.17
N THR A 131 -14.72 -17.09 -2.34
CA THR A 131 -15.46 -18.30 -2.74
C THR A 131 -16.93 -17.95 -2.94
N ASN A 132 -17.45 -18.23 -4.13
CA ASN A 132 -18.87 -18.15 -4.46
C ASN A 132 -19.51 -19.54 -4.38
N TRP A 133 -20.38 -19.74 -3.39
CA TRP A 133 -21.09 -21.00 -3.16
C TRP A 133 -22.37 -21.07 -3.99
N LEU A 134 -22.50 -22.11 -4.81
CA LEU A 134 -23.61 -22.30 -5.72
C LEU A 134 -24.75 -23.04 -5.03
N TRP A 135 -25.42 -22.38 -4.09
CA TRP A 135 -26.54 -22.96 -3.34
C TRP A 135 -27.71 -23.43 -4.22
N GLY A 136 -27.87 -22.87 -5.43
CA GLY A 136 -28.85 -23.37 -6.41
C GLY A 136 -28.50 -24.74 -7.01
N LYS A 137 -27.29 -25.27 -6.78
CA LYS A 137 -26.80 -26.56 -7.31
C LYS A 137 -26.38 -27.55 -6.21
N VAL A 138 -26.75 -27.27 -4.97
CA VAL A 138 -26.40 -28.12 -3.82
C VAL A 138 -27.09 -29.48 -3.88
N ASP A 139 -26.38 -30.52 -3.45
CA ASP A 139 -27.00 -31.82 -3.12
C ASP A 139 -27.65 -31.74 -1.73
N TRP A 140 -28.87 -31.21 -1.68
CA TRP A 140 -29.63 -31.09 -0.42
C TRP A 140 -29.84 -32.44 0.25
N LYS A 141 -30.07 -33.51 -0.52
CA LYS A 141 -30.35 -34.83 0.03
C LYS A 141 -29.10 -35.38 0.72
N GLY A 142 -27.95 -35.33 0.06
CA GLY A 142 -26.67 -35.74 0.65
C GLY A 142 -26.30 -34.94 1.89
N LEU A 143 -26.47 -33.61 1.84
CA LEU A 143 -26.21 -32.71 2.95
C LEU A 143 -27.10 -33.02 4.16
N CYS A 144 -28.42 -33.08 3.97
CA CYS A 144 -29.37 -33.36 5.05
C CYS A 144 -29.15 -34.75 5.65
N ASN A 145 -28.96 -35.78 4.83
CA ASN A 145 -28.68 -37.13 5.30
C ASN A 145 -27.41 -37.18 6.14
N THR A 146 -26.34 -36.49 5.71
CA THR A 146 -25.07 -36.47 6.45
C THR A 146 -25.21 -35.76 7.79
N VAL A 147 -25.91 -34.63 7.83
CA VAL A 147 -26.18 -33.88 9.07
C VAL A 147 -27.01 -34.73 10.05
N GLN A 148 -28.03 -35.45 9.56
CA GLN A 148 -28.85 -36.34 10.38
C GLN A 148 -28.07 -37.54 10.93
N GLN A 149 -27.15 -38.09 10.15
CA GLN A 149 -26.33 -39.24 10.53
C GLN A 149 -25.08 -38.85 11.34
N THR A 150 -24.78 -37.55 11.47
CA THR A 150 -23.63 -37.09 12.23
C THR A 150 -23.84 -37.39 13.72
N PRO A 151 -22.92 -38.08 14.40
CA PRO A 151 -23.07 -38.45 15.80
C PRO A 151 -22.75 -37.25 16.71
N TRP A 152 -23.66 -36.27 16.76
CA TRP A 152 -23.45 -35.00 17.46
C TRP A 152 -23.05 -35.18 18.93
N SER A 153 -23.67 -36.12 19.63
CA SER A 153 -23.38 -36.42 21.03
C SER A 153 -21.95 -36.91 21.27
N SER A 154 -21.30 -37.54 20.28
CA SER A 154 -19.93 -38.03 20.42
C SER A 154 -18.87 -37.04 19.95
N ILE A 155 -19.25 -35.97 19.23
CA ILE A 155 -18.30 -34.99 18.70
C ILE A 155 -18.39 -33.63 19.42
N LEU A 156 -19.55 -33.30 20.01
CA LEU A 156 -19.73 -32.07 20.78
C LEU A 156 -19.36 -32.34 22.25
N ILE A 157 -18.06 -32.49 22.51
CA ILE A 157 -17.50 -32.78 23.83
C ILE A 157 -16.63 -31.60 24.31
N GLY A 158 -16.57 -31.39 25.62
CA GLY A 158 -15.75 -30.36 26.26
C GLY A 158 -16.55 -29.11 26.61
N ASP A 159 -15.87 -27.98 26.73
CA ASP A 159 -16.52 -26.71 27.03
C ASP A 159 -17.29 -26.15 25.81
N ILE A 160 -18.13 -25.15 26.07
CA ILE A 160 -19.03 -24.58 25.07
C ILE A 160 -18.29 -24.02 23.84
N ASN A 161 -17.09 -23.44 24.02
CA ASN A 161 -16.35 -22.87 22.90
C ASN A 161 -15.83 -23.98 21.98
N ASN A 162 -15.31 -25.06 22.56
CA ASN A 162 -14.88 -26.22 21.79
C ASN A 162 -16.04 -26.88 21.03
N GLN A 163 -17.21 -26.97 21.66
CA GLN A 163 -18.42 -27.51 21.03
C GLN A 163 -18.87 -26.64 19.85
N VAL A 164 -18.98 -25.31 20.02
CA VAL A 164 -19.37 -24.38 18.94
C VAL A 164 -18.40 -24.44 17.78
N HIS A 165 -17.10 -24.46 18.07
CA HIS A 165 -16.07 -24.57 17.05
C HIS A 165 -16.15 -25.91 16.29
N THR A 166 -16.37 -27.03 17.00
CA THR A 166 -16.50 -28.37 16.38
C THR A 166 -17.77 -28.47 15.53
N PHE A 167 -18.88 -27.93 16.02
CA PHE A 167 -20.13 -27.83 15.27
C PHE A 167 -19.94 -27.04 13.98
N THR A 168 -19.38 -25.83 14.08
CA THR A 168 -19.14 -24.93 12.93
C THR A 168 -18.23 -25.59 11.90
N ARG A 169 -17.11 -26.17 12.35
CA ARG A 169 -16.18 -26.88 11.45
C ARG A 169 -16.85 -28.06 10.73
N THR A 170 -17.68 -28.81 11.44
CA THR A 170 -18.39 -29.96 10.86
C THR A 170 -19.39 -29.50 9.79
N LEU A 171 -20.13 -28.42 10.04
CA LEU A 171 -21.05 -27.85 9.04
C LEU A 171 -20.30 -27.31 7.82
N LEU A 172 -19.21 -26.56 8.02
CA LEU A 172 -18.41 -26.02 6.91
C LEU A 172 -17.81 -27.14 6.05
N LYS A 173 -17.35 -28.23 6.67
CA LYS A 173 -16.86 -29.41 5.94
C LYS A 173 -17.97 -30.09 5.12
N ASN A 174 -19.18 -30.17 5.67
CA ASN A 174 -20.32 -30.69 4.93
C ASN A 174 -20.73 -29.75 3.79
N GLN A 175 -20.68 -28.43 4.01
CA GLN A 175 -20.89 -27.43 2.97
C GLN A 175 -19.90 -27.61 1.82
N GLU A 176 -18.60 -27.70 2.10
CA GLU A 176 -17.54 -27.96 1.11
C GLU A 176 -17.77 -29.22 0.30
N ARG A 177 -18.36 -30.26 0.91
CA ARG A 177 -18.62 -31.53 0.25
C ARG A 177 -19.85 -31.52 -0.66
N TYR A 178 -20.92 -30.83 -0.26
CA TYR A 178 -22.23 -30.94 -0.92
C TYR A 178 -22.65 -29.70 -1.70
N VAL A 179 -22.02 -28.56 -1.48
CA VAL A 179 -22.31 -27.31 -2.18
C VAL A 179 -21.16 -27.03 -3.17
N PRO A 180 -21.41 -27.10 -4.49
CA PRO A 180 -20.39 -26.71 -5.47
C PRO A 180 -20.00 -25.24 -5.28
N CYS A 181 -18.74 -24.91 -5.51
CA CYS A 181 -18.26 -23.53 -5.42
C CYS A 181 -17.30 -23.16 -6.55
N HIS A 182 -17.15 -21.85 -6.74
CA HIS A 182 -16.08 -21.28 -7.55
C HIS A 182 -15.26 -20.30 -6.73
N SER A 183 -13.96 -20.30 -6.93
CA SER A 183 -13.06 -19.31 -6.34
C SER A 183 -12.68 -18.27 -7.39
N TYR A 184 -12.65 -17.00 -7.01
CA TYR A 184 -12.19 -15.92 -7.88
C TYR A 184 -11.48 -14.84 -7.09
N THR A 185 -10.59 -14.14 -7.77
CA THR A 185 -9.83 -13.03 -7.21
C THR A 185 -10.64 -11.74 -7.31
N VAL A 186 -10.87 -11.11 -6.16
CA VAL A 186 -11.43 -9.77 -6.03
C VAL A 186 -10.28 -8.79 -5.87
N LYS A 187 -10.26 -7.78 -6.72
CA LYS A 187 -9.30 -6.68 -6.67
C LYS A 187 -9.84 -5.60 -5.73
N PRO A 188 -8.97 -4.80 -5.10
CA PRO A 188 -9.38 -3.77 -4.13
C PRO A 188 -10.42 -2.78 -4.67
N LEU A 189 -10.31 -2.44 -5.95
CA LEU A 189 -11.16 -1.45 -6.61
C LEU A 189 -12.39 -2.08 -7.28
N ASP A 190 -12.59 -3.39 -7.14
CA ASP A 190 -13.81 -4.02 -7.64
C ASP A 190 -15.02 -3.54 -6.85
N GLN A 191 -16.11 -3.29 -7.56
CA GLN A 191 -17.37 -2.95 -6.91
C GLN A 191 -17.96 -4.16 -6.19
N PRO A 192 -18.72 -3.99 -5.09
CA PRO A 192 -19.28 -5.12 -4.32
C PRO A 192 -20.16 -6.07 -5.14
N TRP A 193 -20.81 -5.56 -6.19
CA TRP A 193 -21.65 -6.33 -7.11
C TRP A 193 -20.84 -7.04 -8.22
N PHE A 194 -19.53 -6.80 -8.31
CA PHE A 194 -18.64 -7.42 -9.29
C PHE A 194 -18.29 -8.85 -8.86
N GLY A 195 -19.25 -9.76 -9.03
CA GLY A 195 -19.14 -11.17 -8.66
C GLY A 195 -18.38 -12.04 -9.66
N TYR A 196 -18.37 -13.35 -9.38
CA TYR A 196 -17.67 -14.38 -10.16
C TYR A 196 -17.87 -14.27 -11.68
N GLN A 197 -19.12 -14.14 -12.14
CA GLN A 197 -19.44 -14.12 -13.57
C GLN A 197 -18.83 -12.90 -14.28
N TYR A 198 -18.90 -11.72 -13.64
CA TYR A 198 -18.28 -10.50 -14.18
C TYR A 198 -16.76 -10.60 -14.20
N ARG A 199 -16.15 -11.22 -13.18
CA ARG A 199 -14.71 -11.48 -13.16
C ARG A 199 -14.29 -12.37 -14.32
N VAL A 200 -14.97 -13.49 -14.55
CA VAL A 200 -14.69 -14.39 -15.67
C VAL A 200 -14.82 -13.65 -17.01
N ALA A 201 -15.92 -12.93 -17.24
CA ALA A 201 -16.13 -12.18 -18.48
C ALA A 201 -15.07 -11.08 -18.70
N ALA A 202 -14.70 -10.35 -17.65
CA ALA A 202 -13.67 -9.32 -17.73
C ALA A 202 -12.27 -9.89 -18.02
N ASP A 203 -11.93 -11.02 -17.40
CA ASP A 203 -10.66 -11.71 -17.63
C ASP A 203 -10.60 -12.29 -19.05
N GLU A 204 -11.68 -12.87 -19.56
CA GLU A 204 -11.81 -13.33 -20.95
C GLU A 204 -11.64 -12.19 -21.95
N LYS A 205 -12.31 -11.05 -21.72
CA LYS A 205 -12.15 -9.83 -22.53
C LYS A 205 -10.71 -9.33 -22.52
N SER A 206 -10.07 -9.29 -21.35
CA SER A 206 -8.67 -8.87 -21.18
C SER A 206 -7.71 -9.81 -21.92
N HIS A 207 -7.92 -11.12 -21.80
CA HIS A 207 -7.13 -12.12 -22.49
C HIS A 207 -7.29 -12.04 -24.02
N ALA A 208 -8.53 -11.91 -24.51
CA ALA A 208 -8.82 -11.76 -25.94
C ALA A 208 -8.21 -10.48 -26.52
N TRP A 209 -8.24 -9.37 -25.76
CA TRP A 209 -7.55 -8.13 -26.14
C TRP A 209 -6.04 -8.34 -26.27
N LYS A 210 -5.39 -8.91 -25.25
CA LYS A 210 -3.94 -9.18 -25.27
C LYS A 210 -3.52 -10.02 -26.47
N LEU A 211 -4.32 -11.05 -26.82
CA LEU A 211 -4.06 -11.88 -28.00
C LEU A 211 -4.21 -11.09 -29.30
N TYR A 212 -5.27 -10.31 -29.46
CA TYR A 212 -5.48 -9.48 -30.65
C TYR A 212 -4.40 -8.41 -30.82
N SER A 213 -4.00 -7.73 -29.75
CA SER A 213 -2.95 -6.71 -29.78
C SER A 213 -1.57 -7.27 -30.13
N ARG A 214 -1.30 -8.53 -29.79
CA ARG A 214 -0.06 -9.22 -30.19
C ARG A 214 -0.14 -9.75 -31.63
N HIS A 215 -1.30 -10.28 -32.01
CA HIS A 215 -1.52 -10.91 -33.31
C HIS A 215 -2.86 -10.46 -33.89
N ALA A 216 -2.83 -9.43 -34.74
CA ALA A 216 -4.01 -8.79 -35.31
C ALA A 216 -4.66 -9.59 -36.45
N THR A 217 -5.03 -10.85 -36.19
CA THR A 217 -5.77 -11.69 -37.14
C THR A 217 -7.28 -11.39 -37.05
N GLN A 218 -8.00 -11.65 -38.14
CA GLN A 218 -9.45 -11.50 -38.17
C GLN A 218 -10.14 -12.40 -37.14
N PHE A 219 -9.62 -13.61 -36.93
CA PHE A 219 -10.09 -14.52 -35.88
C PHE A 219 -9.97 -13.91 -34.48
N ASN A 220 -8.80 -13.36 -34.12
CA ASN A 220 -8.58 -12.74 -32.82
C ASN A 220 -9.44 -11.48 -32.63
N LYS A 221 -9.66 -10.71 -33.71
CA LYS A 221 -10.54 -9.55 -33.71
C LYS A 221 -11.98 -9.93 -33.38
N GLU A 222 -12.52 -10.96 -34.02
CA GLU A 222 -13.89 -11.44 -33.76
C GLU A 222 -14.00 -12.03 -32.35
N ARG A 223 -13.00 -12.78 -31.88
CA ARG A 223 -12.96 -13.29 -30.50
C ARG A 223 -13.01 -12.16 -29.47
N TYR A 224 -12.24 -11.08 -29.67
CA TYR A 224 -12.29 -9.91 -28.79
C TYR A 224 -13.65 -9.20 -28.83
N LYS A 225 -14.24 -9.02 -30.01
CA LYS A 225 -15.58 -8.42 -30.14
C LYS A 225 -16.64 -9.23 -29.38
N HIS A 226 -16.62 -10.56 -29.51
CA HIS A 226 -17.54 -11.44 -28.80
C HIS A 226 -17.38 -11.32 -27.28
N ALA A 227 -16.15 -11.40 -26.77
CA ALA A 227 -15.87 -11.27 -25.34
C ALA A 227 -16.24 -9.88 -24.80
N ARG A 228 -16.11 -8.83 -25.62
CA ARG A 228 -16.50 -7.47 -25.24
C ARG A 228 -18.02 -7.29 -25.15
N ALA A 229 -18.80 -7.99 -25.97
CA ALA A 229 -20.26 -7.93 -25.95
C ALA A 229 -20.89 -8.74 -24.81
N ALA A 230 -20.15 -9.68 -24.23
CA ALA A 230 -20.59 -10.50 -23.10
C ALA A 230 -20.41 -9.82 -21.72
N MET A 231 -19.86 -8.60 -21.69
CA MET A 231 -19.60 -7.79 -20.50
C MET A 231 -20.43 -6.51 -20.55
#